data_AF-A0A939EDK7-F1
#
_entry.id   AF-A0A939EDK7-F1
#
_cell.length_a   1.000
_cell.length_b   1.000
_cell.length_c   1.000
_cell.angle_alpha   90.00
_cell.angle_beta   90.00
_cell.angle_gamma   90.00
#
_symmetry.space_group_name_H-M   'P 1'
#
loop_
_entity.id
_entity.type
_entity.pdbx_description
1 polymer ?
#
loop_
_entity_poly.entity_id
_entity_poly.type
_entity_poly.pdbx_seq_one_letter_code
_entity_poly.pdbx_strand_id
1 'polypeptide(L)' 'MVLLVVFVVVYALTAMVIGDMTLQQSSHTVRFVYFAIAGLVWVLPAGAIIWWMERGGKPRP' A
#
# COMPACT_ATOMS: atom_id res chain seq x y z
N MET A 1 5.94 15.21 2.92
CA MET A 1 4.74 15.45 2.10
C MET A 1 4.89 14.81 0.72
N VAL A 2 5.75 15.32 -0.17
CA VAL A 2 5.85 14.83 -1.58
C VAL A 2 6.28 13.36 -1.71
N LEU A 3 7.32 12.93 -0.99
CA LEU A 3 7.83 11.54 -1.02
C LEU A 3 6.77 10.50 -0.61
N LEU A 4 5.90 10.89 0.32
CA LEU A 4 4.84 10.06 0.88
C LEU A 4 3.71 9.86 -0.14
N VAL A 5 3.33 10.94 -0.82
CA VAL A 5 2.33 10.92 -1.89
C VAL A 5 2.81 10.08 -3.08
N VAL A 6 4.07 10.23 -3.50
CA VAL A 6 4.63 9.43 -4.61
C VAL A 6 4.62 7.94 -4.28
N PHE A 7 5.03 7.55 -3.07
CA PHE A 7 5.03 6.15 -2.64
C PHE A 7 3.60 5.57 -2.61
N VAL A 8 2.65 6.33 -2.06
CA VAL A 8 1.23 5.95 -2.02
C VAL A 8 0.66 5.74 -3.42
N VAL A 9 0.95 6.65 -4.35
CA VAL A 9 0.47 6.59 -5.72
C VAL A 9 1.06 5.38 -6.46
N VAL A 10 2.37 5.14 -6.35
CA VAL A 10 3.02 3.99 -7.01
C VAL A 10 2.46 2.67 -6.49
N TYR A 11 2.27 2.54 -5.18
CA TYR A 11 1.67 1.33 -4.62
C TYR A 11 0.21 1.16 -5.01
N ALA A 12 -0.60 2.23 -4.94
CA ALA A 12 -2.02 2.14 -5.31
C ALA A 12 -2.17 1.68 -6.76
N LEU A 13 -1.35 2.20 -7.67
CA LEU A 13 -1.28 1.76 -9.06
C LEU A 13 -0.80 0.31 -9.17
N THR A 14 0.19 -0.09 -8.39
CA THR A 14 0.73 -1.46 -8.41
C THR A 14 -0.32 -2.47 -7.93
N ALA A 15 -1.00 -2.19 -6.80
CA ALA A 15 -2.06 -3.01 -6.26
C ALA A 15 -3.27 -3.11 -7.21
N MET A 16 -3.59 -2.01 -7.91
CA MET A 16 -4.65 -1.99 -8.91
C MET A 16 -4.28 -2.84 -10.14
N VAL A 17 -3.05 -2.73 -10.65
CA VAL A 17 -2.56 -3.52 -11.79
C VAL A 17 -2.51 -5.01 -11.44
N ILE A 18 -2.00 -5.38 -10.26
CA ILE A 18 -1.99 -6.79 -9.86
C ILE A 18 -3.42 -7.27 -9.62
N GLY A 19 -4.28 -6.46 -9.01
CA GLY A 19 -5.70 -6.76 -8.85
C GLY A 19 -6.45 -6.92 -10.18
N ASP A 20 -6.05 -6.21 -11.23
CA ASP A 20 -6.65 -6.33 -12.56
C ASP A 20 -6.10 -7.57 -13.32
N MET A 21 -4.77 -7.71 -13.39
CA MET A 21 -4.12 -8.83 -14.10
C MET A 21 -4.46 -10.20 -13.51
N THR A 22 -4.64 -10.30 -12.20
CA THR A 22 -4.81 -11.59 -11.54
C THR A 22 -6.27 -12.05 -11.49
N LEU A 23 -7.24 -11.15 -11.70
CA LEU A 23 -8.65 -11.41 -11.36
C LEU A 23 -9.67 -11.23 -12.48
N GLN A 24 -9.23 -10.89 -13.69
CA GLN A 24 -10.11 -10.85 -14.87
C GLN A 24 -10.79 -12.20 -15.20
N GLN A 25 -10.26 -13.32 -14.71
CA GLN A 25 -10.75 -14.67 -15.00
C GLN A 25 -11.17 -15.46 -13.74
N SER A 26 -11.13 -14.85 -12.55
CA SER A 26 -11.22 -15.57 -11.26
C SER A 26 -12.57 -15.34 -10.55
N SER A 27 -13.02 -16.36 -9.81
CA SER A 27 -14.24 -16.33 -8.99
C SER A 27 -14.28 -15.17 -7.98
N HIS A 28 -15.46 -14.60 -7.75
CA HIS A 28 -15.71 -13.47 -6.83
C HIS A 28 -15.08 -13.65 -5.43
N THR A 29 -15.02 -14.88 -4.92
CA THR A 29 -14.41 -15.19 -3.61
C THR A 29 -12.89 -14.96 -3.60
N VAL A 30 -12.21 -15.34 -4.68
CA VAL A 30 -10.76 -15.13 -4.83
C VAL A 30 -10.46 -13.63 -4.89
N ARG A 31 -11.35 -12.86 -5.50
CA ARG A 31 -11.28 -11.39 -5.55
C ARG A 31 -11.40 -10.72 -4.21
N PHE A 32 -12.33 -11.17 -3.39
CA PHE A 32 -12.47 -10.67 -2.04
C PHE A 32 -11.23 -10.95 -1.19
N VAL A 33 -10.72 -12.18 -1.20
CA VAL A 33 -9.53 -12.58 -0.44
C VAL A 33 -8.29 -11.82 -0.90
N TYR A 34 -8.11 -11.65 -2.22
CA TYR A 34 -6.99 -10.89 -2.78
C TYR A 34 -7.01 -9.43 -2.30
N PHE A 35 -8.15 -8.75 -2.38
CA PHE A 35 -8.25 -7.37 -1.90
C PHE A 35 -8.05 -7.25 -0.38
N ALA A 36 -8.53 -8.23 0.41
CA ALA A 36 -8.28 -8.27 1.85
C ALA A 36 -6.78 -8.40 2.17
N ILE A 37 -6.06 -9.30 1.47
CA ILE A 37 -4.62 -9.47 1.66
C ILE A 37 -3.87 -8.25 1.12
N ALA A 38 -4.21 -7.72 -0.05
CA ALA A 38 -3.58 -6.53 -0.61
C ALA A 38 -3.73 -5.32 0.33
N GLY A 39 -4.93 -5.13 0.90
CA GLY A 39 -5.17 -4.11 1.92
C GLY A 39 -4.41 -4.33 3.24
N LEU A 40 -4.20 -5.59 3.65
CA LEU A 40 -3.37 -5.91 4.82
C LEU A 40 -1.87 -5.70 4.54
N VAL A 41 -1.40 -6.07 3.35
CA VAL A 41 -0.02 -5.84 2.91
C VAL A 41 0.28 -4.35 2.87
N TRP A 42 -0.71 -3.47 2.64
CA TRP A 42 -0.56 -2.01 2.72
C TRP A 42 -0.25 -1.48 4.12
N VAL A 43 -0.57 -2.22 5.18
CA VAL A 43 -0.28 -1.80 6.57
C VAL A 43 1.23 -1.75 6.83
N LEU A 44 2.01 -2.67 6.25
CA LEU A 44 3.47 -2.68 6.32
C LEU A 44 4.12 -1.39 5.77
N PRO A 45 3.85 -0.95 4.52
CA PRO A 45 4.36 0.31 4.00
C PRO A 45 3.81 1.54 4.74
N ALA A 46 2.54 1.55 5.14
CA ALA A 46 2.00 2.64 5.95
C ALA A 46 2.77 2.78 7.28
N GLY A 47 3.03 1.65 7.96
CA GLY A 47 3.84 1.61 9.17
C GLY A 47 5.30 2.00 8.96
N ALA A 48 5.94 1.54 7.88
CA ALA A 48 7.31 1.91 7.52
C ALA A 48 7.45 3.42 7.27
N ILE A 49 6.44 4.03 6.65
CA ILE A 49 6.38 5.48 6.44
C ILE A 49 6.21 6.22 7.76
N ILE A 50 5.25 5.81 8.60
CA ILE A 50 5.01 6.45 9.91
C ILE A 50 6.27 6.40 10.76
N TRP A 51 6.93 5.23 10.81
CA TRP A 51 8.21 5.05 11.51
C TRP A 51 9.33 5.95 10.94
N TRP A 52 9.36 6.14 9.62
CA TRP A 52 10.32 7.04 8.98
C TRP A 52 10.03 8.51 9.30
N MET A 53 8.75 8.92 9.34
CA MET A 53 8.35 10.27 9.78
C MET A 53 8.67 10.50 11.27
N GLU A 54 8.43 9.51 12.11
CA GLU A 54 8.73 9.55 13.55
C GLU A 54 10.24 9.70 13.79
N ARG A 55 11.08 9.08 12.95
CA ARG A 55 12.54 9.30 12.94
C ARG A 55 12.97 10.66 12.40
N GLY A 56 12.25 11.22 11.44
CA GLY A 56 12.53 12.55 10.86
C GLY A 56 12.07 13.73 11.74
N GLY A 57 11.18 13.47 12.70
CA GLY A 57 10.58 14.46 13.58
C GLY A 57 11.33 14.72 14.88
N LYS A 58 12.67 14.82 14.85
CA LYS A 58 13.43 15.32 16.01
C LYS A 58 13.76 16.81 15.81
N PRO A 59 12.91 17.75 16.26
CA PRO A 59 13.42 19.07 16.61
C PRO A 59 14.46 18.84 17.71
N ARG A 60 15.72 19.15 17.40
CA ARG A 60 16.66 19.65 18.39
C ARG A 60 16.53 21.18 18.35
N PRO A 61 16.60 21.94 19.45
CA PRO A 61 16.60 21.60 20.88
C PRO A 61 15.26 21.90 21.58
#